data_AF-A0A7Y5W206-F1
#
_entry.id   AF-A0A7Y5W206-F1
#
_cell.length_a   1.000
_cell.length_b   1.000
_cell.length_c   1.000
_cell.angle_alpha   90.00
_cell.angle_beta   90.00
_cell.angle_gamma   90.00
#
_symmetry.space_group_name_H-M   'P 1'
#
loop_
_entity.id
_entity.type
_entity.pdbx_description
1 polymer ?
#
loop_
_entity_poly.entity_id
_entity_poly.type
_entity_poly.pdbx_seq_one_letter_code
_entity_poly.pdbx_strand_id
1 'polypeptide(L)' 'PGSIIELDRIAGEPVDILVNDRVIARGEVVVVDENFGVRVVEVLRRGASVEEDAS' A
#
# COMPACT_ATOMS: atom_id res chain seq x y z
N PRO A 1 28.57 11.04 9.43
CA PRO A 1 27.49 11.93 8.94
C PRO A 1 26.25 11.11 8.60
N GLY A 2 25.16 11.31 9.35
CA GLY A 2 23.85 10.76 9.03
C GLY A 2 22.95 11.93 8.65
N SER A 3 22.35 11.87 7.46
CA SER A 3 21.27 12.79 7.10
C SER A 3 19.96 12.15 7.53
N ILE A 4 19.21 12.85 8.36
CA ILE A 4 17.85 12.47 8.72
C ILE A 4 16.94 13.08 7.65
N ILE A 5 16.16 12.25 6.98
CA ILE A 5 15.15 12.69 6.03
C ILE A 5 13.81 12.41 6.70
N GLU A 6 13.10 13.48 7.04
CA GLU A 6 11.76 13.39 7.59
C GLU A 6 10.77 13.07 6.48
N LEU A 7 9.79 12.22 6.78
CA LEU A 7 8.67 11.93 5.89
C LEU A 7 7.40 12.51 6.52
N ASP A 8 6.48 12.98 5.67
CA ASP A 8 5.18 13.51 6.09
C ASP A 8 4.18 12.41 6.55
N ARG A 9 4.59 11.13 6.50
CA ARG A 9 3.72 10.00 6.85
C ARG A 9 3.86 9.61 8.31
N ILE A 10 2.71 9.38 8.94
CA ILE A 10 2.67 8.98 10.36
C ILE A 10 3.10 7.52 10.50
N ALA A 11 3.89 7.22 11.52
CA ALA A 11 4.27 5.86 11.84
C ALA A 11 3.02 4.98 12.09
N GLY A 12 2.95 3.84 11.40
CA GLY A 12 1.81 2.93 11.47
C GLY A 12 0.76 3.13 10.38
N GLU A 13 0.86 4.15 9.54
CA GLU A 13 -0.01 4.28 8.37
C GLU A 13 0.27 3.20 7.32
N PRO A 14 -0.76 2.66 6.64
CA PRO A 14 -0.58 1.71 5.55
C PRO A 14 0.31 2.28 4.44
N VAL A 15 1.27 1.48 3.99
CA VAL A 15 2.11 1.74 2.82
C VAL A 15 1.41 1.28 1.53
N ASP A 16 1.70 1.95 0.43
CA ASP A 16 1.26 1.52 -0.90
C ASP A 16 2.07 0.32 -1.37
N ILE A 17 1.39 -0.67 -1.93
CA ILE A 17 1.98 -1.85 -2.57
C ILE A 17 1.83 -1.68 -4.07
N LEU A 18 2.97 -1.60 -4.77
CA LEU A 18 3.02 -1.33 -6.21
C LEU A 18 3.49 -2.57 -7.00
N VAL A 19 2.95 -2.72 -8.20
CA VAL A 19 3.46 -3.64 -9.23
C VAL A 19 3.53 -2.87 -10.54
N ASN A 20 4.71 -2.79 -11.15
CA ASN A 20 4.96 -1.99 -12.36
C ASN A 20 4.48 -0.53 -12.20
N ASP A 21 4.91 0.14 -11.13
CA ASP A 21 4.57 1.55 -10.81
C ASP A 21 3.08 1.84 -10.60
N ARG A 22 2.24 0.79 -10.46
CA ARG A 22 0.82 0.92 -10.17
C ARG A 22 0.51 0.42 -8.77
N VAL A 23 -0.16 1.27 -7.96
CA VAL A 23 -0.70 0.86 -6.66
C VAL A 23 -1.81 -0.18 -6.86
N ILE A 24 -1.65 -1.33 -6.21
CA ILE A 24 -2.60 -2.45 -6.26
C ILE A 24 -3.22 -2.75 -4.90
N ALA A 25 -2.60 -2.30 -3.81
CA ALA A 25 -3.04 -2.59 -2.45
C ALA A 25 -2.41 -1.62 -1.47
N ARG A 26 -2.94 -1.62 -0.24
CA ARG A 26 -2.36 -0.98 0.93
C ARG A 26 -2.06 -2.02 1.98
N GLY A 27 -0.96 -1.87 2.69
CA GLY A 27 -0.56 -2.81 3.73
C GLY A 27 0.22 -2.17 4.86
N GLU A 28 0.35 -2.86 5.98
CA GLU A 28 1.12 -2.40 7.13
C GLU A 28 2.44 -3.15 7.19
N VAL A 29 3.52 -2.43 7.52
CA VAL A 29 4.84 -3.05 7.76
C VAL A 29 4.79 -3.77 9.10
N VAL A 30 5.12 -5.05 9.09
CA VAL A 30 5.16 -5.90 10.28
C VAL A 30 6.53 -6.55 10.43
N VAL A 31 6.88 -6.95 11.64
CA VAL A 31 8.07 -7.76 11.91
C VAL A 31 7.62 -9.08 12.51
N VAL A 32 8.00 -10.18 11.89
CA VAL A 32 7.68 -11.55 12.33
C VAL A 32 8.97 -12.35 12.32
N ASP A 33 9.32 -12.94 13.46
CA ASP A 33 10.54 -13.75 13.63
C ASP A 33 11.79 -13.06 13.06
N GLU A 34 12.00 -11.79 13.42
CA GLU A 34 13.12 -10.95 12.95
C GLU A 34 13.10 -10.61 11.44
N ASN A 35 12.06 -11.02 10.71
CA ASN A 35 11.88 -10.72 9.30
C ASN A 35 10.87 -9.58 9.12
N PHE A 36 11.19 -8.64 8.23
CA PHE A 36 10.22 -7.64 7.78
C PHE A 36 9.21 -8.28 6.82
N GLY A 37 7.94 -7.95 7.01
CA GLY A 37 6.85 -8.36 6.14
C GLY A 37 5.87 -7.22 5.92
N VAL A 38 4.93 -7.44 5.00
CA VAL A 38 3.81 -6.53 4.76
C VAL A 38 2.51 -7.30 4.89
N ARG A 39 1.66 -6.88 5.82
CA ARG A 39 0.30 -7.41 5.97
C ARG A 39 -0.64 -6.58 5.09
N VAL A 40 -1.29 -7.23 4.12
CA VAL A 40 -2.28 -6.57 3.25
C VAL A 40 -3.50 -6.17 4.08
N VAL A 41 -3.86 -4.88 4.02
CA VAL A 41 -5.04 -4.30 4.70
C VAL A 41 -6.18 -4.10 3.70
N GLU A 42 -5.85 -3.65 2.49
CA GLU A 42 -6.84 -3.37 1.44
C GLU A 42 -6.27 -3.75 0.08
N VAL A 43 -7.08 -4.42 -0.76
CA VAL A 43 -6.75 -4.69 -2.16
C VAL A 43 -7.57 -3.75 -3.04
N LEU A 44 -6.89 -2.96 -3.87
CA LEU A 44 -7.53 -2.07 -4.82
C LEU A 44 -8.01 -2.89 -6.02
N ARG A 45 -9.32 -2.86 -6.28
CA ARG A 45 -9.86 -3.45 -7.52
C ARG A 45 -9.46 -2.57 -8.71
N ARG A 46 -8.96 -3.18 -9.79
CA ARG A 46 -9.03 -2.52 -11.10
C ARG A 46 -10.50 -2.24 -11.36
N GLY A 47 -10.82 -0.99 -11.68
CA GLY A 47 -12.19 -0.52 -11.86
C GLY A 47 -13.05 -1.59 -12.50
N ALA A 48 -14.12 -1.98 -11.81
CA ALA A 48 -15.21 -2.68 -12.46
C ALA A 48 -15.64 -1.77 -13.61
N SER A 49 -15.46 -2.22 -14.84
CA SER A 49 -16.27 -1.75 -15.95
C SER A 49 -17.71 -2.09 -15.61
N VAL A 50 -18.45 -1.14 -15.06
CA VAL A 50 -19.90 -1.14 -15.13
C VAL A 50 -20.25 -0.13 -16.22
N GLU A 51 -20.08 -0.56 -17.47
CA GLU A 51 -20.94 -0.09 -18.55
C GLU A 51 -22.31 -0.74 -18.30
N GLU A 52 -23.11 -0.24 -17.36
CA GLU A 52 -24.44 -0.83 -17.09
C GLU A 52 -25.48 0.15 -16.50
N ASP A 53 -25.25 1.48 -16.54
CA ASP A 53 -26.27 2.48 -16.17
C ASP A 53 -26.67 3.39 -17.36
N ALA A 54 -26.31 3.01 -18.59
CA ALA A 54 -26.88 3.58 -19.81
C ALA A 54 -27.85 2.57 -20.44
N SER A 55 -28.97 2.28 -19.77
CA SER A 55 -30.17 1.76 -20.41
C SER A 55 -31.43 2.14 -19.67
#